data_AF-A0AA35R3D8-F1
#
_entry.id   AF-A0AA35R3D8-F1
#
_cell.length_a   1.000
_cell.length_b   1.000
_cell.length_c   1.000
_cell.angle_alpha   90.00
_cell.angle_beta   90.00
_cell.angle_gamma   90.00
#
_symmetry.space_group_name_H-M   'P 1'
#
loop_
_entity.id
_entity.type
_entity.pdbx_description
1 polymer ?
#
loop_
_entity_poly.entity_id
_entity_poly.type
_entity_poly.pdbx_seq_one_letter_code
_entity_poly.pdbx_strand_id
1 'polypeptide(L)'
;MGGRQVKRLAILLSGRGSNFEAIADSVQEGRLPARVELVVSNLASAAGLEKARRRGLKTVVIPSAGVWLGRTMTGAWSRSCKRHRVELVCLAGFMRILSPFFVRSFPNRILNIHPSLLPVFPGLHPQRQALESGVRFSGCTVHFVDEGVDSGPILLQAVVPVLESDDEESLAQRILVEEHRLYPRAIGMVVGMKCAWKADGWSAEGNGLTVTVEEQLTFLQQGVAELIRPEELRARLVGSAETGRPLRIKAGFDPTAPDLHLGHTVMLRSMRRFQDLGHTVIFLIGDFTGLIGDPSGRSATRKPLSREEVAENAETYKQQVFKILDPENTIIDFNSRWMTLFSSEQFLKLASRYTVARMLERDDFSKRLKKSQPVAIHELIYPLVQGYDSVVLQADVEMGGTDQKFNLLVGRELQREYGQEPQVLLMLPLLEGLDGVQKMSKSLGNAIGIQEPASEIFGKVMSISDALMYRYYELCTDLSSYEIDRIRKQVAEGSLHPKAAKVDLAKSIVREFHSRQAADRAEEEFHRIHSQRLVPDRMEEKRLPVSTERLRLSKVMVRVGLAPSVGQAVRLITQDAVSLNHQKVTDVKAEMDCSRPSSSVLKVGKRGFVKVIVG
;
A
#
# COMPACT_ATOMS: atom_id res chain seq x y z
N MET A 1 -20.28 -26.22 -30.24
CA MET A 1 -20.15 -26.63 -28.82
C MET A 1 -18.90 -27.50 -28.69
N GLY A 2 -17.76 -26.91 -28.30
CA GLY A 2 -16.53 -27.66 -28.06
C GLY A 2 -16.59 -28.36 -26.70
N GLY A 3 -16.46 -29.68 -26.66
CA GLY A 3 -16.48 -30.45 -25.42
C GLY A 3 -15.41 -29.99 -24.44
N ARG A 4 -15.79 -29.70 -23.19
CA ARG A 4 -14.87 -29.26 -22.12
C ARG A 4 -13.85 -30.38 -21.88
N GLN A 5 -12.59 -30.12 -22.18
CA GLN A 5 -11.52 -31.13 -22.08
C GLN A 5 -11.21 -31.43 -20.62
N VAL A 6 -11.50 -32.65 -20.16
CA VAL A 6 -11.22 -33.10 -18.78
C VAL A 6 -9.71 -33.18 -18.55
N LYS A 7 -9.18 -32.41 -17.58
CA LYS A 7 -7.75 -32.37 -17.26
C LYS A 7 -7.28 -33.61 -16.50
N ARG A 8 -6.09 -34.11 -16.84
CA ARG A 8 -5.45 -35.27 -16.18
C ARG A 8 -4.57 -34.86 -14.99
N LEU A 9 -4.92 -35.32 -13.79
CA LEU A 9 -4.20 -35.04 -12.55
C LEU A 9 -3.18 -36.13 -12.22
N ALA A 10 -2.02 -35.74 -11.68
CA ALA A 10 -1.19 -36.62 -10.87
C ALA A 10 -1.24 -36.20 -9.41
N ILE A 11 -1.49 -37.14 -8.51
CA ILE A 11 -1.48 -36.89 -7.06
C ILE A 11 -0.22 -37.50 -6.47
N LEU A 12 0.62 -36.68 -5.85
CA LEU A 12 1.83 -37.11 -5.15
C LEU A 12 1.56 -37.12 -3.65
N LEU A 13 1.89 -38.21 -2.97
CA LEU A 13 1.65 -38.37 -1.53
C LEU A 13 2.75 -39.19 -0.85
N SER A 14 2.94 -38.99 0.45
CA SER A 14 3.88 -39.79 1.27
C SER A 14 3.20 -40.55 2.41
N GLY A 15 1.97 -40.22 2.78
CA GLY A 15 1.34 -40.70 4.02
C GLY A 15 -0.04 -41.36 3.85
N ARG A 16 -0.93 -41.04 4.80
CA ARG A 16 -2.29 -41.63 4.93
C ARG A 16 -3.21 -41.40 3.72
N GLY A 17 -2.94 -40.38 2.92
CA GLY A 17 -3.67 -40.08 1.68
C GLY A 17 -5.07 -39.49 1.88
N SER A 18 -5.36 -38.83 2.99
CA SER A 18 -6.69 -38.22 3.25
C SER A 18 -7.03 -37.11 2.23
N ASN A 19 -6.09 -36.20 1.96
CA ASN A 19 -6.26 -35.20 0.89
C ASN A 19 -6.41 -35.84 -0.51
N PHE A 20 -5.75 -36.98 -0.76
CA PHE A 20 -5.95 -37.75 -1.98
C PHE A 20 -7.40 -38.24 -2.10
N GLU A 21 -7.97 -38.80 -1.02
CA GLU A 21 -9.35 -39.27 -1.01
C GLU A 21 -10.33 -38.13 -1.26
N ALA A 22 -10.17 -36.98 -0.58
CA ALA A 22 -11.02 -35.80 -0.81
C ALA A 22 -11.03 -35.34 -2.28
N ILE A 23 -9.87 -35.36 -2.95
CA ILE A 23 -9.77 -35.06 -4.39
C ILE A 23 -10.46 -36.16 -5.21
N ALA A 24 -10.18 -37.43 -4.92
CA ALA A 24 -10.72 -38.56 -5.67
C ALA A 24 -12.26 -38.66 -5.55
N ASP A 25 -12.81 -38.43 -4.36
CA ASP A 25 -14.25 -38.37 -4.08
C ASP A 25 -14.89 -37.21 -4.85
N SER A 26 -14.27 -36.02 -4.83
CA SER A 26 -14.77 -34.87 -5.59
C SER A 26 -14.79 -35.11 -7.10
N VAL A 27 -13.83 -35.87 -7.64
CA VAL A 27 -13.83 -36.29 -9.05
C VAL A 27 -14.94 -37.31 -9.31
N GLN A 28 -15.06 -38.33 -8.47
CA GLN A 28 -16.03 -39.40 -8.63
C GLN A 28 -17.48 -38.91 -8.55
N GLU A 29 -17.74 -37.93 -7.67
CA GLU A 29 -19.04 -37.28 -7.51
C GLU A 29 -19.32 -36.21 -8.58
N GLY A 30 -18.40 -35.96 -9.51
CA GLY A 30 -18.55 -34.97 -10.57
C GLY A 30 -18.42 -33.51 -10.12
N ARG A 31 -18.07 -33.25 -8.87
CA ARG A 31 -17.83 -31.89 -8.32
C ARG A 31 -16.55 -31.26 -8.87
N LEU A 32 -15.57 -32.07 -9.25
CA LEU A 32 -14.30 -31.64 -9.83
C LEU A 32 -14.20 -32.11 -11.29
N PRO A 33 -14.21 -31.21 -12.30
CA PRO A 33 -14.17 -31.56 -13.73
C PRO A 33 -12.76 -31.99 -14.20
N ALA A 34 -12.17 -32.96 -13.51
CA ALA A 34 -10.84 -33.50 -13.76
C ALA A 34 -10.87 -35.04 -13.68
N ARG A 35 -9.76 -35.68 -14.04
CA ARG A 35 -9.56 -37.13 -13.85
C ARG A 35 -8.26 -37.35 -13.10
N VAL A 36 -8.29 -38.16 -12.04
CA VAL A 36 -7.06 -38.68 -11.42
C VAL A 36 -6.48 -39.75 -12.34
N GLU A 37 -5.40 -39.41 -13.05
CA GLU A 37 -4.76 -40.33 -14.00
C GLU A 37 -3.68 -41.18 -13.32
N LEU A 38 -3.01 -40.61 -12.32
CA LEU A 38 -1.85 -41.22 -11.69
C LEU A 38 -1.75 -40.83 -10.21
N VAL A 39 -1.51 -41.80 -9.33
CA VAL A 39 -1.11 -41.55 -7.95
C VAL A 39 0.33 -42.04 -7.76
N VAL A 40 1.20 -41.17 -7.28
CA VAL A 40 2.63 -41.48 -7.11
C VAL A 40 3.02 -41.30 -5.65
N SER A 41 3.78 -42.25 -5.11
CA SER A 41 4.37 -42.09 -3.78
C SER A 41 5.86 -42.39 -3.80
N ASN A 42 6.56 -41.72 -2.90
CA ASN A 42 7.97 -41.99 -2.64
C ASN A 42 8.18 -43.13 -1.63
N LEU A 43 7.10 -43.62 -1.02
CA LEU A 43 7.10 -44.72 -0.07
C LEU A 43 6.20 -45.83 -0.60
N ALA A 44 6.74 -47.04 -0.72
CA ALA A 44 5.97 -48.21 -1.14
C ALA A 44 4.86 -48.56 -0.14
N SER A 45 5.09 -48.25 1.14
CA SER A 45 4.20 -48.50 2.28
C SER A 45 3.19 -47.39 2.55
N ALA A 46 3.10 -46.35 1.71
CA ALA A 46 2.13 -45.28 1.92
C ALA A 46 0.70 -45.82 1.80
N ALA A 47 -0.09 -45.75 2.89
CA ALA A 47 -1.48 -46.19 2.91
C ALA A 47 -2.35 -45.49 1.84
N GLY A 48 -1.99 -44.27 1.42
CA GLY A 48 -2.63 -43.58 0.29
C GLY A 48 -2.55 -44.35 -1.05
N LEU A 49 -1.49 -45.13 -1.28
CA LEU A 49 -1.38 -45.97 -2.49
C LEU A 49 -2.37 -47.13 -2.48
N GLU A 50 -2.56 -47.78 -1.34
CA GLU A 50 -3.52 -48.87 -1.20
C GLU A 50 -4.95 -48.38 -1.43
N LYS A 51 -5.29 -47.22 -0.86
CA LYS A 51 -6.56 -46.53 -1.12
C LYS A 51 -6.75 -46.21 -2.61
N ALA A 52 -5.71 -45.74 -3.29
CA ALA A 52 -5.76 -45.50 -4.73
C ALA A 52 -5.97 -46.80 -5.54
N ARG A 53 -5.28 -47.90 -5.20
CA ARG A 53 -5.47 -49.20 -5.86
C ARG A 53 -6.88 -49.76 -5.68
N ARG A 54 -7.46 -49.64 -4.48
CA ARG A 54 -8.84 -50.06 -4.21
C ARG A 54 -9.86 -49.31 -5.06
N ARG A 55 -9.56 -48.06 -5.43
CA ARG A 55 -10.35 -47.23 -6.34
C ARG A 55 -10.05 -47.48 -7.83
N GLY A 56 -9.22 -48.48 -8.16
CA GLY A 56 -8.86 -48.81 -9.54
C GLY A 56 -7.93 -47.79 -10.21
N LEU A 57 -7.26 -46.92 -9.45
CA LEU A 57 -6.37 -45.90 -9.98
C LEU A 57 -4.97 -46.45 -10.26
N LYS A 58 -4.32 -45.92 -11.30
CA LYS A 58 -2.92 -46.24 -11.60
C LYS A 58 -2.03 -45.72 -10.48
N THR A 59 -1.20 -46.59 -9.92
CA THR A 59 -0.25 -46.24 -8.85
C THR A 59 1.18 -46.51 -9.28
N VAL A 60 2.10 -45.62 -8.89
CA VAL A 60 3.54 -45.80 -9.12
C VAL A 60 4.30 -45.48 -7.84
N VAL A 61 5.31 -46.29 -7.52
CA VAL A 61 6.24 -46.04 -6.43
C VAL A 61 7.56 -45.56 -7.03
N ILE A 62 8.07 -44.41 -6.57
CA ILE A 62 9.37 -43.88 -6.97
C ILE A 62 10.15 -43.53 -5.69
N PRO A 63 10.97 -44.46 -5.15
CA PRO A 63 11.65 -44.26 -3.88
C PRO A 63 12.56 -43.02 -3.82
N SER A 64 12.65 -42.39 -2.64
CA SER A 64 13.56 -41.25 -2.39
C SER A 64 15.01 -41.67 -2.10
N ALA A 65 15.23 -42.88 -1.59
CA ALA A 65 16.54 -43.40 -1.19
C ALA A 65 17.03 -44.48 -2.18
N GLY A 66 18.31 -44.41 -2.58
CA GLY A 66 18.93 -45.35 -3.52
C GLY A 66 19.42 -44.76 -4.85
N VAL A 67 19.49 -43.43 -4.99
CA VAL A 67 19.75 -42.78 -6.30
C VAL A 67 20.92 -41.79 -6.22
N TRP A 68 22.08 -42.28 -5.79
CA TRP A 68 23.34 -41.54 -5.79
C TRP A 68 24.44 -42.33 -6.50
N LEU A 69 24.13 -42.93 -7.65
CA LEU A 69 25.12 -43.56 -8.53
C LEU A 69 24.76 -43.21 -9.99
N GLY A 70 25.47 -42.21 -10.53
CA GLY A 70 25.58 -41.96 -11.96
C GLY A 70 24.35 -41.38 -12.67
N ARG A 71 24.45 -40.09 -13.07
CA ARG A 71 23.86 -39.38 -14.23
C ARG A 71 22.50 -39.80 -14.89
N THR A 72 21.65 -40.66 -14.33
CA THR A 72 20.50 -41.26 -15.06
C THR A 72 19.13 -41.27 -14.36
N MET A 73 18.91 -40.44 -13.32
CA MET A 73 17.59 -40.39 -12.66
C MET A 73 16.99 -39.03 -12.35
N THR A 74 17.62 -37.93 -12.78
CA THR A 74 17.01 -36.59 -12.73
C THR A 74 15.78 -36.57 -13.64
N GLY A 75 14.59 -36.81 -13.08
CA GLY A 75 13.32 -36.77 -13.81
C GLY A 75 12.50 -38.05 -13.86
N ALA A 76 12.69 -39.06 -13.00
CA ALA A 76 11.78 -40.22 -12.96
C ALA A 76 10.32 -39.82 -12.68
N TRP A 77 10.10 -38.91 -11.73
CA TRP A 77 8.81 -38.28 -11.49
C TRP A 77 8.27 -37.58 -12.74
N SER A 78 9.09 -36.74 -13.38
CA SER A 78 8.69 -36.03 -14.61
C SER A 78 8.35 -36.99 -15.75
N ARG A 79 9.15 -38.05 -15.96
CA ARG A 79 8.92 -39.08 -16.99
C ARG A 79 7.64 -39.84 -16.73
N SER A 80 7.37 -40.23 -15.48
CA SER A 80 6.13 -40.93 -15.12
C SER A 80 4.91 -40.06 -15.39
N CYS A 81 4.93 -38.79 -14.95
CA CYS A 81 3.86 -37.83 -15.20
C CYS A 81 3.67 -37.56 -16.72
N LYS A 82 4.76 -37.34 -17.47
CA LYS A 82 4.70 -37.12 -18.93
C LYS A 82 4.16 -38.33 -19.69
N ARG A 83 4.58 -39.55 -19.32
CA ARG A 83 4.08 -40.82 -19.92
C ARG A 83 2.57 -40.97 -19.76
N HIS A 84 2.04 -40.52 -18.62
CA HIS A 84 0.61 -40.53 -18.33
C HIS A 84 -0.11 -39.26 -18.83
N ARG A 85 0.57 -38.40 -19.60
CA ARG A 85 0.01 -37.15 -20.14
C ARG A 85 -0.62 -36.26 -19.07
N VAL A 86 -0.02 -36.23 -17.88
CA VAL A 86 -0.46 -35.41 -16.75
C VAL A 86 -0.39 -33.93 -17.12
N GLU A 87 -1.44 -33.20 -16.77
CA GLU A 87 -1.60 -31.77 -17.03
C GLU A 87 -1.46 -30.92 -15.78
N LEU A 88 -1.79 -31.46 -14.60
CA LEU A 88 -1.65 -30.78 -13.30
C LEU A 88 -1.16 -31.77 -12.25
N VAL A 89 -0.16 -31.36 -11.46
CA VAL A 89 0.41 -32.13 -10.35
C VAL A 89 -0.12 -31.57 -9.04
N CYS A 90 -0.65 -32.43 -8.17
CA CYS A 90 -1.19 -32.07 -6.85
C CYS A 90 -0.37 -32.77 -5.76
N LEU A 91 0.32 -32.01 -4.92
CA LEU A 91 1.01 -32.51 -3.73
C LEU A 91 0.02 -32.62 -2.56
N ALA A 92 -0.38 -33.85 -2.24
CA ALA A 92 -1.31 -34.16 -1.16
C ALA A 92 -0.56 -34.82 0.00
N GLY A 93 0.12 -34.00 0.80
CA GLY A 93 0.98 -34.48 1.89
C GLY A 93 2.23 -35.20 1.37
N PHE A 94 2.91 -34.61 0.39
CA PHE A 94 4.15 -35.11 -0.19
C PHE A 94 5.35 -34.53 0.57
N MET A 95 5.98 -35.33 1.43
CA MET A 95 6.97 -34.88 2.41
C MET A 95 8.39 -34.74 1.83
N ARG A 96 8.52 -34.18 0.62
CA ARG A 96 9.81 -34.00 -0.09
C ARG A 96 9.85 -32.67 -0.82
N ILE A 97 11.00 -32.00 -0.74
CA ILE A 97 11.31 -30.84 -1.59
C ILE A 97 11.45 -31.32 -3.04
N LEU A 98 10.77 -30.65 -3.96
CA LEU A 98 10.84 -30.95 -5.38
C LEU A 98 12.15 -30.40 -5.97
N SER A 99 12.83 -31.20 -6.80
CA SER A 99 14.00 -30.70 -7.53
C SER A 99 13.59 -29.60 -8.51
N PRO A 100 14.43 -28.57 -8.74
CA PRO A 100 14.19 -27.53 -9.76
C PRO A 100 13.85 -28.10 -11.14
N PHE A 101 14.49 -29.21 -11.54
CA PHE A 101 14.19 -29.91 -12.79
C PHE A 101 12.73 -30.38 -12.90
N PHE A 102 12.15 -30.87 -11.81
CA PHE A 102 10.76 -31.31 -11.78
C PHE A 102 9.80 -30.12 -11.84
N VAL A 103 10.08 -29.07 -11.05
CA VAL A 103 9.29 -27.83 -11.07
C VAL A 103 9.27 -27.23 -12.49
N ARG A 104 10.43 -27.09 -13.13
CA ARG A 104 10.56 -26.62 -14.53
C ARG A 104 9.95 -27.56 -15.57
N SER A 105 9.71 -28.83 -15.25
CA SER A 105 9.01 -29.77 -16.14
C SER A 105 7.50 -29.51 -16.19
N PHE A 106 6.94 -28.87 -15.17
CA PHE A 106 5.53 -28.53 -15.03
C PHE A 106 5.38 -27.07 -14.58
N PRO A 107 5.90 -26.10 -15.37
CA PRO A 107 5.82 -24.71 -14.99
C PRO A 107 4.35 -24.34 -14.79
N ASN A 108 4.03 -23.72 -13.66
CA ASN A 108 2.70 -23.21 -13.33
C ASN A 108 1.61 -24.31 -13.26
N ARG A 109 2.03 -25.57 -13.08
CA ARG A 109 1.14 -26.75 -13.13
C ARG A 109 1.40 -27.70 -11.97
N ILE A 110 1.86 -27.15 -10.84
CA ILE A 110 2.04 -27.89 -9.59
C ILE A 110 1.36 -27.10 -8.48
N LEU A 111 0.43 -27.75 -7.78
CA LEU A 111 -0.25 -27.21 -6.60
C LEU A 111 0.13 -28.00 -5.36
N ASN A 112 0.31 -27.31 -4.25
CA ASN A 112 0.51 -27.89 -2.93
C ASN A 112 -0.57 -27.40 -1.96
N ILE A 113 -0.93 -28.25 -1.01
CA ILE A 113 -1.67 -27.83 0.18
C ILE A 113 -0.77 -27.92 1.40
N HIS A 114 -0.67 -26.81 2.13
CA HIS A 114 0.19 -26.67 3.29
C HIS A 114 -0.65 -26.39 4.55
N PRO A 115 -0.43 -27.08 5.69
CA PRO A 115 -1.24 -26.94 6.90
C PRO A 115 -0.89 -25.71 7.77
N SER A 116 -0.73 -24.55 7.13
CA SER A 116 -0.69 -23.25 7.80
C SER A 116 -1.25 -22.15 6.89
N LEU A 117 -1.40 -20.94 7.45
CA LEU A 117 -1.65 -19.72 6.70
C LEU A 117 -0.31 -19.14 6.19
N LEU A 118 0.16 -19.59 5.03
CA LEU A 118 1.37 -19.04 4.40
C LEU A 118 1.24 -17.52 4.21
N PRO A 119 2.33 -16.74 4.36
CA PRO A 119 3.72 -17.17 4.54
C PRO A 119 4.09 -17.57 5.98
N VAL A 120 3.13 -17.65 6.91
CA VAL A 120 3.37 -18.00 8.31
C VAL A 120 3.55 -19.51 8.46
N PHE A 121 4.61 -19.94 9.16
CA PHE A 121 4.99 -21.33 9.41
C PHE A 121 5.21 -22.19 8.13
N PRO A 122 6.10 -21.80 7.20
CA PRO A 122 6.46 -22.64 6.06
C PRO A 122 7.27 -23.87 6.53
N GLY A 123 7.32 -24.91 5.71
CA GLY A 123 8.14 -26.10 5.97
C GLY A 123 7.49 -27.12 6.90
N LEU A 124 8.25 -27.70 7.83
CA LEU A 124 7.81 -28.87 8.59
C LEU A 124 7.15 -28.50 9.92
N HIS A 125 6.20 -29.32 10.38
CA HIS A 125 5.51 -29.18 11.67
C HIS A 125 4.80 -27.83 11.89
N PRO A 126 4.03 -27.30 10.92
CA PRO A 126 3.39 -25.99 11.05
C PRO A 126 2.41 -25.91 12.23
N GLN A 127 1.74 -27.00 12.59
CA GLN A 127 0.80 -27.03 13.72
C GLN A 127 1.54 -26.86 15.05
N ARG A 128 2.68 -27.53 15.21
CA ARG A 128 3.53 -27.35 16.40
C ARG A 128 4.04 -25.93 16.48
N GLN A 129 4.54 -25.37 15.38
CA GLN A 129 4.98 -23.98 15.33
C GLN A 129 3.86 -23.01 15.70
N ALA A 130 2.63 -23.26 15.24
CA ALA A 130 1.46 -22.47 15.60
C ALA A 130 1.17 -22.52 17.12
N LEU A 131 1.18 -23.72 17.72
CA LEU A 131 0.95 -23.88 19.17
C LEU A 131 2.05 -23.21 20.00
N GLU A 132 3.32 -23.44 19.66
CA GLU A 132 4.49 -22.86 20.35
C GLU A 132 4.52 -21.33 20.25
N SER A 133 4.05 -20.78 19.14
CA SER A 133 3.96 -19.33 18.93
C SER A 133 2.80 -18.66 19.68
N GLY A 134 1.83 -19.43 20.19
CA GLY A 134 0.65 -18.93 20.89
C GLY A 134 -0.32 -18.16 20.00
N VAL A 135 -0.33 -18.39 18.67
CA VAL A 135 -1.28 -17.74 17.76
C VAL A 135 -2.72 -18.17 18.08
N ARG A 136 -3.67 -17.25 17.85
CA ARG A 136 -5.11 -17.52 18.02
C ARG A 136 -5.75 -18.18 16.79
N PHE A 137 -5.08 -18.14 15.65
CA PHE A 137 -5.57 -18.65 14.39
C PHE A 137 -4.45 -19.36 13.62
N SER A 138 -4.80 -20.45 12.97
CA SER A 138 -3.99 -21.17 11.99
C SER A 138 -4.88 -21.52 10.80
N GLY A 139 -4.52 -22.49 9.97
CA GLY A 139 -5.32 -22.82 8.79
C GLY A 139 -4.60 -23.71 7.81
N CYS A 140 -5.07 -23.70 6.57
CA CYS A 140 -4.37 -24.31 5.45
C CYS A 140 -4.31 -23.36 4.25
N THR A 141 -3.30 -23.55 3.41
CA THR A 141 -3.06 -22.77 2.20
C THR A 141 -2.88 -23.69 1.01
N VAL A 142 -3.62 -23.43 -0.07
CA VAL A 142 -3.32 -24.01 -1.39
C VAL A 142 -2.55 -22.98 -2.19
N HIS A 143 -1.40 -23.36 -2.74
CA HIS A 143 -0.53 -22.46 -3.50
C HIS A 143 0.12 -23.18 -4.68
N PHE A 144 0.58 -22.40 -5.67
CA PHE A 144 1.45 -22.90 -6.73
C PHE A 144 2.84 -23.19 -6.15
N VAL A 145 3.47 -24.25 -6.64
CA VAL A 145 4.83 -24.60 -6.22
C VAL A 145 5.84 -23.94 -7.15
N ASP A 146 6.78 -23.20 -6.55
CA ASP A 146 7.97 -22.65 -7.19
C ASP A 146 9.22 -23.45 -6.76
N GLU A 147 10.42 -22.91 -6.99
CA GLU A 147 11.67 -23.57 -6.58
C GLU A 147 11.99 -23.38 -5.08
N GLY A 148 11.21 -22.56 -4.36
CA GLY A 148 11.36 -22.34 -2.92
C GLY A 148 10.52 -23.29 -2.08
N VAL A 149 10.57 -23.09 -0.75
CA VAL A 149 9.80 -23.91 0.21
C VAL A 149 8.58 -23.10 0.62
N ASP A 150 7.41 -23.55 0.16
CA ASP A 150 6.11 -22.94 0.46
C ASP A 150 6.04 -21.42 0.19
N SER A 151 6.85 -20.96 -0.77
CA SER A 151 6.98 -19.54 -1.14
C SER A 151 6.18 -19.16 -2.38
N GLY A 152 5.63 -20.16 -3.07
CA GLY A 152 4.96 -19.91 -4.32
C GLY A 152 3.59 -19.24 -4.15
N PRO A 153 3.03 -18.71 -5.25
CA PRO A 153 1.83 -17.89 -5.22
C PRO A 153 0.62 -18.58 -4.59
N ILE A 154 0.02 -17.94 -3.60
CA ILE A 154 -1.15 -18.43 -2.87
C ILE A 154 -2.40 -18.37 -3.76
N LEU A 155 -3.16 -19.46 -3.79
CA LEU A 155 -4.42 -19.58 -4.55
C LEU A 155 -5.65 -19.47 -3.65
N LEU A 156 -5.67 -20.20 -2.54
CA LEU A 156 -6.75 -20.16 -1.55
C LEU A 156 -6.18 -20.38 -0.14
N GLN A 157 -6.83 -19.80 0.87
CA GLN A 157 -6.57 -20.09 2.28
C GLN A 157 -7.88 -20.35 3.02
N ALA A 158 -7.79 -21.09 4.11
CA ALA A 158 -8.88 -21.28 5.06
C ALA A 158 -8.35 -21.19 6.48
N VAL A 159 -9.03 -20.42 7.33
CA VAL A 159 -8.63 -20.13 8.70
C VAL A 159 -9.35 -21.06 9.66
N VAL A 160 -8.64 -21.54 10.69
CA VAL A 160 -9.22 -22.23 11.84
C VAL A 160 -8.76 -21.55 13.14
N PRO A 161 -9.59 -21.49 14.18
CA PRO A 161 -9.15 -21.03 15.49
C PRO A 161 -8.14 -22.02 16.08
N VAL A 162 -7.23 -21.52 16.92
CA VAL A 162 -6.37 -22.32 17.81
C VAL A 162 -6.91 -22.11 19.23
N LEU A 163 -7.39 -23.19 19.85
CA LEU A 163 -7.98 -23.19 21.18
C LEU A 163 -6.91 -23.41 22.25
N GLU A 164 -7.14 -22.90 23.46
CA GLU A 164 -6.18 -23.05 24.58
C GLU A 164 -5.95 -24.50 24.98
N SER A 165 -6.94 -25.36 24.75
CA SER A 165 -6.87 -26.80 25.01
C SER A 165 -6.35 -27.62 23.81
N ASP A 166 -5.92 -26.98 22.72
CA ASP A 166 -5.46 -27.72 21.55
C ASP A 166 -4.08 -28.35 21.78
N ASP A 167 -3.92 -29.55 21.24
CA ASP A 167 -2.63 -30.17 20.98
C ASP A 167 -2.35 -30.24 19.46
N GLU A 168 -1.20 -30.78 19.07
CA GLU A 168 -0.80 -30.87 17.66
C GLU A 168 -1.81 -31.70 16.85
N GLU A 169 -2.42 -32.72 17.45
CA GLU A 169 -3.37 -33.61 16.78
C GLU A 169 -4.75 -32.95 16.64
N SER A 170 -5.29 -32.33 17.69
CA SER A 170 -6.60 -31.67 17.65
C SER A 170 -6.60 -30.49 16.66
N LEU A 171 -5.51 -29.71 16.64
CA LEU A 171 -5.34 -28.63 15.67
C LEU A 171 -5.18 -29.18 14.25
N ALA A 172 -4.37 -30.23 14.06
CA ALA A 172 -4.20 -30.85 12.75
C ALA A 172 -5.52 -31.42 12.20
N GLN A 173 -6.35 -32.04 13.04
CA GLN A 173 -7.67 -32.54 12.63
C GLN A 173 -8.60 -31.40 12.18
N ARG A 174 -8.60 -30.28 12.91
CA ARG A 174 -9.40 -29.11 12.54
C ARG A 174 -8.96 -28.51 11.21
N ILE A 175 -7.64 -28.36 11.01
CA ILE A 175 -7.06 -27.91 9.73
C ILE A 175 -7.43 -28.89 8.61
N LEU A 176 -7.37 -30.20 8.86
CA LEU A 176 -7.61 -31.23 7.86
C LEU A 176 -9.03 -31.19 7.27
N VAL A 177 -10.04 -30.84 8.07
CA VAL A 177 -11.42 -30.61 7.59
C VAL A 177 -11.43 -29.51 6.52
N GLU A 178 -10.74 -28.41 6.78
CA GLU A 178 -10.64 -27.30 5.84
C GLU A 178 -9.80 -27.67 4.61
N GLU A 179 -8.74 -28.46 4.77
CA GLU A 179 -7.94 -28.97 3.65
C GLU A 179 -8.79 -29.79 2.65
N HIS A 180 -9.64 -30.70 3.16
CA HIS A 180 -10.50 -31.53 2.33
C HIS A 180 -11.52 -30.72 1.54
N ARG A 181 -11.94 -29.56 2.07
CA ARG A 181 -12.82 -28.63 1.37
C ARG A 181 -12.04 -27.76 0.38
N LEU A 182 -10.90 -27.22 0.81
CA LEU A 182 -10.16 -26.19 0.09
C LEU A 182 -9.42 -26.75 -1.12
N TYR A 183 -8.83 -27.94 -0.99
CA TYR A 183 -7.94 -28.46 -2.02
C TYR A 183 -8.67 -28.83 -3.32
N PRO A 184 -9.78 -29.60 -3.31
CA PRO A 184 -10.53 -29.89 -4.52
C PRO A 184 -11.09 -28.62 -5.19
N ARG A 185 -11.51 -27.63 -4.40
CA ARG A 185 -11.98 -26.33 -4.89
C ARG A 185 -10.88 -25.59 -5.65
N ALA A 186 -9.69 -25.48 -5.08
CA ALA A 186 -8.52 -24.88 -5.73
C ALA A 186 -8.16 -25.58 -7.05
N ILE A 187 -8.13 -26.92 -7.05
CA ILE A 187 -7.86 -27.69 -8.28
C ILE A 187 -8.93 -27.38 -9.34
N GLY A 188 -10.20 -27.29 -8.96
CA GLY A 188 -11.30 -26.95 -9.87
C GLY A 188 -11.14 -25.57 -10.52
N MET A 189 -10.62 -24.59 -9.78
CA MET A 189 -10.32 -23.25 -10.31
C MET A 189 -9.24 -23.30 -11.39
N VAL A 190 -8.15 -24.04 -11.14
CA VAL A 190 -7.05 -24.18 -12.11
C VAL A 190 -7.47 -25.00 -13.34
N VAL A 191 -8.16 -26.13 -13.13
CA VAL A 191 -8.63 -27.01 -14.21
C VAL A 191 -9.69 -26.34 -15.09
N GLY A 192 -10.56 -25.53 -14.50
CA GLY A 192 -11.60 -24.78 -15.21
C GLY A 192 -11.10 -23.59 -16.02
N MET A 193 -9.77 -23.37 -16.09
CA MET A 193 -9.10 -22.18 -16.67
C MET A 193 -9.53 -20.86 -16.03
N LYS A 194 -10.06 -20.90 -14.80
CA LYS A 194 -10.42 -19.71 -14.05
C LYS A 194 -9.22 -18.99 -13.45
N CYS A 195 -8.08 -19.66 -13.32
CA CYS A 195 -6.82 -19.07 -12.84
C CYS A 195 -5.62 -19.69 -13.58
N ALA A 196 -4.74 -18.85 -14.13
CA ALA A 196 -3.48 -19.26 -14.74
C ALA A 196 -2.33 -18.33 -14.31
N TRP A 197 -1.15 -18.92 -14.06
CA TRP A 197 0.08 -18.16 -13.84
C TRP A 197 0.83 -18.03 -15.17
N LYS A 198 1.07 -16.79 -15.61
CA LYS A 198 1.83 -16.45 -16.82
C LYS A 198 3.21 -15.87 -16.45
N ALA A 199 4.09 -15.72 -17.43
CA ALA A 199 5.47 -15.26 -17.22
C ALA A 199 5.58 -13.81 -16.73
N ASP A 200 4.50 -13.03 -16.91
CA ASP A 200 4.32 -11.61 -16.58
C ASP A 200 3.42 -11.37 -15.36
N GLY A 201 2.93 -12.43 -14.71
CA GLY A 201 2.04 -12.35 -13.54
C GLY A 201 0.74 -13.14 -13.71
N TRP A 202 -0.26 -12.80 -12.90
CA TRP A 202 -1.50 -13.55 -12.78
C TRP A 202 -2.50 -13.21 -13.90
N SER A 203 -3.19 -14.21 -14.44
CA SER A 203 -4.41 -13.99 -15.21
C SER A 203 -5.49 -14.98 -14.78
N ALA A 204 -6.57 -14.49 -14.18
CA ALA A 204 -7.79 -15.25 -13.98
C ALA A 204 -8.86 -14.82 -14.96
N GLU A 205 -9.34 -15.74 -15.79
CA GLU A 205 -10.65 -15.57 -16.41
C GLU A 205 -11.72 -16.07 -15.42
N GLY A 206 -12.17 -15.15 -14.56
CA GLY A 206 -13.26 -15.37 -13.62
C GLY A 206 -12.78 -15.60 -12.18
N ASN A 207 -12.91 -14.55 -11.37
CA ASN A 207 -12.89 -14.48 -9.90
C ASN A 207 -12.38 -15.75 -9.19
N GLY A 208 -11.06 -15.94 -9.22
CA GLY A 208 -10.38 -16.81 -8.28
C GLY A 208 -10.23 -16.08 -6.95
N LEU A 209 -10.84 -16.65 -5.90
CA LEU A 209 -11.28 -16.01 -4.66
C LEU A 209 -12.51 -15.12 -4.89
N THR A 210 -13.71 -15.67 -4.69
CA THR A 210 -14.77 -14.82 -4.13
C THR A 210 -14.36 -14.55 -2.69
N VAL A 211 -13.57 -13.49 -2.48
CA VAL A 211 -13.43 -12.83 -1.19
C VAL A 211 -14.86 -12.60 -0.71
N THR A 212 -15.23 -13.17 0.43
CA THR A 212 -16.57 -13.01 0.97
C THR A 212 -16.85 -11.52 1.16
N VAL A 213 -18.11 -11.11 1.11
CA VAL A 213 -18.45 -9.69 1.32
C VAL A 213 -17.90 -9.17 2.65
N GLU A 214 -17.83 -10.01 3.68
CA GLU A 214 -17.23 -9.65 4.98
C GLU A 214 -15.72 -9.44 4.91
N GLU A 215 -15.00 -10.28 4.17
CA GLU A 215 -13.55 -10.10 3.95
C GLU A 215 -13.28 -8.85 3.10
N GLN A 216 -14.13 -8.57 2.10
CA GLN A 216 -14.06 -7.34 1.30
C GLN A 216 -14.29 -6.11 2.18
N LEU A 217 -15.33 -6.11 3.01
CA LEU A 217 -15.60 -5.03 3.96
C LEU A 217 -14.44 -4.82 4.92
N THR A 218 -13.90 -5.90 5.49
CA THR A 218 -12.77 -5.83 6.42
C THR A 218 -11.56 -5.20 5.73
N PHE A 219 -11.27 -5.60 4.49
CA PHE A 219 -10.16 -5.06 3.71
C PHE A 219 -10.36 -3.57 3.37
N LEU A 220 -11.58 -3.18 2.97
CA LEU A 220 -11.91 -1.80 2.62
C LEU A 220 -11.96 -0.87 3.84
N GLN A 221 -12.23 -1.40 5.04
CA GLN A 221 -12.27 -0.64 6.29
C GLN A 221 -10.88 -0.37 6.90
N GLN A 222 -9.81 -0.99 6.40
CA GLN A 222 -8.47 -0.79 6.93
C GLN A 222 -8.04 0.68 6.83
N GLY A 223 -7.66 1.29 7.95
CA GLY A 223 -7.23 2.69 7.99
C GLY A 223 -8.35 3.71 7.73
N VAL A 224 -9.62 3.28 7.69
CA VAL A 224 -10.78 4.18 7.59
C VAL A 224 -11.04 4.81 8.94
N ALA A 225 -11.16 6.14 8.97
CA ALA A 225 -11.48 6.88 10.18
C ALA A 225 -12.98 6.86 10.49
N GLU A 226 -13.81 7.01 9.46
CA GLU A 226 -15.26 6.99 9.61
C GLU A 226 -15.92 6.45 8.33
N LEU A 227 -16.84 5.50 8.49
CA LEU A 227 -17.66 4.96 7.41
C LEU A 227 -19.13 5.26 7.73
N ILE A 228 -19.76 6.09 6.91
CA ILE A 228 -21.18 6.42 7.07
C ILE A 228 -22.00 5.45 6.22
N ARG A 229 -22.90 4.72 6.89
CA ARG A 229 -23.74 3.65 6.33
C ARG A 229 -22.96 2.40 5.90
N PRO A 230 -22.21 1.75 6.80
CA PRO A 230 -21.54 0.47 6.51
C PRO A 230 -22.51 -0.61 5.98
N GLU A 231 -23.77 -0.58 6.42
CA GLU A 231 -24.83 -1.46 5.95
C GLU A 231 -25.14 -1.29 4.45
N GLU A 232 -25.06 -0.07 3.92
CA GLU A 232 -25.28 0.22 2.50
C GLU A 232 -24.07 -0.21 1.67
N LEU A 233 -22.84 -0.05 2.19
CA LEU A 233 -21.64 -0.57 1.51
C LEU A 233 -21.73 -2.08 1.35
N ARG A 234 -22.13 -2.79 2.42
CA ARG A 234 -22.35 -4.23 2.39
C ARG A 234 -23.36 -4.63 1.33
N ALA A 235 -24.52 -3.97 1.30
CA ALA A 235 -25.57 -4.24 0.31
C ALA A 235 -25.07 -4.04 -1.14
N ARG A 236 -24.28 -2.99 -1.38
CA ARG A 236 -23.68 -2.72 -2.70
C ARG A 236 -22.65 -3.76 -3.12
N LEU A 237 -21.81 -4.23 -2.19
CA LEU A 237 -20.85 -5.31 -2.47
C LEU A 237 -21.58 -6.63 -2.80
N VAL A 238 -22.65 -6.94 -2.07
CA VAL A 238 -23.54 -8.09 -2.41
C VAL A 238 -24.11 -7.91 -3.82
N GLY A 239 -24.75 -6.77 -4.10
CA GLY A 239 -25.34 -6.50 -5.41
C GLY A 239 -24.32 -6.50 -6.55
N SER A 240 -23.11 -5.99 -6.32
CA SER A 240 -21.99 -6.04 -7.27
C SER A 240 -21.55 -7.48 -7.55
N ALA A 241 -21.44 -8.31 -6.51
CA ALA A 241 -21.09 -9.73 -6.65
C ALA A 241 -22.18 -10.54 -7.38
N GLU A 242 -23.46 -10.22 -7.16
CA GLU A 242 -24.60 -10.88 -7.80
C GLU A 242 -24.77 -10.48 -9.28
N THR A 243 -24.61 -9.19 -9.58
CA THR A 243 -24.83 -8.64 -10.93
C THR A 243 -23.59 -8.65 -11.81
N GLY A 244 -22.40 -8.79 -11.21
CA GLY A 244 -21.11 -8.63 -11.88
C GLY A 244 -20.79 -7.18 -12.26
N ARG A 245 -21.59 -6.20 -11.82
CA ARG A 245 -21.37 -4.77 -12.11
C ARG A 245 -20.40 -4.17 -11.07
N PRO A 246 -19.25 -3.61 -11.50
CA PRO A 246 -18.35 -2.87 -10.61
C PRO A 246 -19.02 -1.67 -9.96
N LEU A 247 -18.71 -1.43 -8.67
CA LEU A 247 -19.05 -0.18 -7.99
C LEU A 247 -18.21 0.98 -8.55
N ARG A 248 -18.77 2.19 -8.48
CA ARG A 248 -18.16 3.44 -8.94
C ARG A 248 -17.67 4.25 -7.75
N ILE A 249 -16.35 4.30 -7.57
CA ILE A 249 -15.72 4.85 -6.37
C ILE A 249 -15.11 6.21 -6.69
N LYS A 250 -15.75 7.31 -6.28
CA LYS A 250 -15.32 8.69 -6.53
C LYS A 250 -14.33 9.16 -5.46
N ALA A 251 -13.25 9.81 -5.89
CA ALA A 251 -12.44 10.66 -5.02
C ALA A 251 -12.03 11.93 -5.79
N GLY A 252 -12.30 13.10 -5.20
CA GLY A 252 -12.00 14.41 -5.79
C GLY A 252 -10.65 14.96 -5.34
N PHE A 253 -9.89 15.53 -6.27
CA PHE A 253 -8.61 16.16 -6.02
C PHE A 253 -8.51 17.52 -6.71
N ASP A 254 -8.45 18.59 -5.92
CA ASP A 254 -8.21 19.94 -6.44
C ASP A 254 -6.68 20.14 -6.69
N PRO A 255 -6.25 20.34 -7.94
CA PRO A 255 -4.84 20.42 -8.32
C PRO A 255 -4.24 21.79 -7.97
N THR A 256 -4.08 22.03 -6.67
CA THR A 256 -3.61 23.32 -6.13
C THR A 256 -2.10 23.47 -6.03
N ALA A 257 -1.37 22.41 -6.36
CA ALA A 257 0.07 22.35 -6.53
C ALA A 257 0.38 21.22 -7.54
N PRO A 258 1.57 21.20 -8.17
CA PRO A 258 1.87 20.22 -9.22
C PRO A 258 2.09 18.80 -8.69
N ASP A 259 2.81 18.62 -7.59
CA ASP A 259 3.11 17.27 -7.08
C ASP A 259 2.20 16.78 -5.94
N LEU A 260 1.88 15.50 -5.98
CA LEU A 260 1.28 14.77 -4.88
C LEU A 260 2.32 14.52 -3.77
N HIS A 261 1.81 14.21 -2.59
CA HIS A 261 2.59 13.93 -1.39
C HIS A 261 1.95 12.79 -0.61
N LEU A 262 2.64 12.23 0.40
CA LEU A 262 2.14 11.08 1.17
C LEU A 262 0.75 11.30 1.78
N GLY A 263 0.38 12.54 2.12
CA GLY A 263 -1.01 12.83 2.53
C GLY A 263 -2.08 12.44 1.50
N HIS A 264 -1.79 12.60 0.20
CA HIS A 264 -2.69 12.17 -0.88
C HIS A 264 -2.68 10.66 -1.08
N THR A 265 -1.55 9.99 -0.80
CA THR A 265 -1.42 8.55 -1.03
C THR A 265 -2.33 7.74 -0.12
N VAL A 266 -2.69 8.26 1.06
CA VAL A 266 -3.68 7.61 1.95
C VAL A 266 -4.99 7.32 1.21
N MET A 267 -5.51 8.30 0.47
CA MET A 267 -6.73 8.14 -0.33
C MET A 267 -6.51 7.26 -1.55
N LEU A 268 -5.38 7.41 -2.24
CA LEU A 268 -5.04 6.58 -3.40
C LEU A 268 -4.89 5.10 -3.03
N ARG A 269 -4.35 4.77 -1.87
CA ARG A 269 -4.25 3.38 -1.39
C ARG A 269 -5.63 2.79 -1.11
N SER A 270 -6.52 3.57 -0.49
CA SER A 270 -7.91 3.16 -0.31
C SER A 270 -8.63 2.93 -1.63
N MET A 271 -8.43 3.81 -2.63
CA MET A 271 -8.91 3.59 -4.01
C MET A 271 -8.34 2.29 -4.59
N ARG A 272 -7.04 2.06 -4.45
CA ARG A 272 -6.38 0.86 -4.98
C ARG A 272 -7.00 -0.43 -4.44
N ARG A 273 -7.38 -0.47 -3.16
CA ARG A 273 -8.08 -1.62 -2.56
C ARG A 273 -9.41 -1.92 -3.23
N PHE A 274 -10.16 -0.90 -3.65
CA PHE A 274 -11.37 -1.10 -4.46
C PHE A 274 -11.05 -1.68 -5.84
N GLN A 275 -9.95 -1.25 -6.48
CA GLN A 275 -9.52 -1.82 -7.76
C GLN A 275 -9.10 -3.28 -7.63
N ASP A 276 -8.40 -3.64 -6.55
CA ASP A 276 -8.00 -5.02 -6.28
C ASP A 276 -9.22 -5.96 -6.07
N LEU A 277 -10.39 -5.39 -5.72
CA LEU A 277 -11.68 -6.08 -5.66
C LEU A 277 -12.49 -6.02 -6.96
N GLY A 278 -11.93 -5.45 -8.03
CA GLY A 278 -12.57 -5.34 -9.35
C GLY A 278 -13.56 -4.20 -9.48
N HIS A 279 -13.52 -3.20 -8.60
CA HIS A 279 -14.35 -2.00 -8.69
C HIS A 279 -13.68 -0.89 -9.51
N THR A 280 -14.51 0.00 -10.08
CA THR A 280 -14.02 1.11 -10.90
C THR A 280 -13.79 2.34 -10.03
N VAL A 281 -12.57 2.84 -10.01
CA VAL A 281 -12.27 4.09 -9.31
C VAL A 281 -12.32 5.27 -10.27
N ILE A 282 -12.88 6.38 -9.79
CA ILE A 282 -13.01 7.64 -10.53
C ILE A 282 -12.14 8.66 -9.80
N PHE A 283 -10.97 8.93 -10.36
CA PHE A 283 -10.09 9.99 -9.92
C PHE A 283 -10.55 11.29 -10.57
N LEU A 284 -11.35 12.06 -9.81
CA LEU A 284 -11.93 13.31 -10.31
C LEU A 284 -10.95 14.46 -10.07
N ILE A 285 -10.48 15.07 -11.15
CA ILE A 285 -9.70 16.29 -11.09
C ILE A 285 -10.67 17.47 -10.96
N GLY A 286 -10.52 18.19 -9.85
CA GLY A 286 -11.31 19.34 -9.48
C GLY A 286 -10.81 20.62 -10.13
N ASP A 287 -10.81 20.68 -11.46
CA ASP A 287 -10.29 21.83 -12.20
C ASP A 287 -11.24 23.04 -12.18
N PHE A 288 -12.55 22.82 -12.10
CA PHE A 288 -13.52 23.89 -11.84
C PHE A 288 -13.63 24.22 -10.34
N THR A 289 -13.67 23.22 -9.47
CA THR A 289 -13.71 23.41 -8.01
C THR A 289 -12.47 24.13 -7.48
N GLY A 290 -11.30 23.87 -8.09
CA GLY A 290 -10.06 24.58 -7.81
C GLY A 290 -10.12 26.10 -8.07
N LEU A 291 -10.99 26.56 -8.99
CA LEU A 291 -11.23 28.00 -9.23
C LEU A 291 -12.01 28.65 -8.10
N ILE A 292 -12.89 27.90 -7.43
CA ILE A 292 -13.67 28.36 -6.28
C ILE A 292 -12.80 28.30 -5.02
N GLY A 293 -12.12 27.17 -4.81
CA GLY A 293 -11.25 26.89 -3.66
C GLY A 293 -12.02 26.31 -2.47
N ASP A 294 -11.66 25.08 -2.09
CA ASP A 294 -12.28 24.40 -0.95
C ASP A 294 -12.02 25.11 0.40
N PRO A 295 -13.08 25.49 1.15
CA PRO A 295 -12.95 26.07 2.48
C PRO A 295 -12.70 25.04 3.61
N SER A 296 -12.69 23.73 3.34
CA SER A 296 -12.57 22.66 4.35
C SER A 296 -11.32 22.74 5.22
N GLY A 297 -11.53 22.87 6.54
CA GLY A 297 -10.46 22.93 7.52
C GLY A 297 -9.58 24.18 7.40
N ARG A 298 -10.08 25.27 6.80
CA ARG A 298 -9.32 26.51 6.56
C ARG A 298 -9.84 27.69 7.38
N SER A 299 -8.91 28.49 7.87
CA SER A 299 -9.18 29.72 8.63
C SER A 299 -9.19 31.00 7.77
N ALA A 300 -8.93 30.90 6.46
CA ALA A 300 -8.88 32.05 5.54
C ALA A 300 -9.24 31.61 4.12
N THR A 301 -9.78 32.53 3.32
CA THR A 301 -10.14 32.32 1.90
C THR A 301 -8.90 31.98 1.07
N ARG A 302 -9.03 31.04 0.13
CA ARG A 302 -7.97 30.66 -0.80
C ARG A 302 -7.73 31.75 -1.85
N LYS A 303 -6.49 31.85 -2.33
CA LYS A 303 -6.23 32.61 -3.56
C LYS A 303 -6.70 31.77 -4.74
N PRO A 304 -7.51 32.32 -5.66
CA PRO A 304 -7.92 31.61 -6.86
C PRO A 304 -6.71 31.35 -7.76
N LEU A 305 -6.69 30.19 -8.41
CA LEU A 305 -5.68 29.81 -9.41
C LEU A 305 -6.18 30.16 -10.81
N SER A 306 -5.25 30.39 -11.74
CA SER A 306 -5.60 30.52 -13.16
C SER A 306 -5.99 29.17 -13.75
N ARG A 307 -6.72 29.17 -14.88
CA ARG A 307 -7.09 27.92 -15.57
C ARG A 307 -5.86 27.20 -16.11
N GLU A 308 -4.86 27.95 -16.55
CA GLU A 308 -3.59 27.44 -17.05
C GLU A 308 -2.82 26.73 -15.92
N GLU A 309 -2.70 27.36 -14.75
CA GLU A 309 -2.04 26.76 -13.58
C GLU A 309 -2.74 25.47 -13.13
N VAL A 310 -4.08 25.46 -13.12
CA VAL A 310 -4.88 24.28 -12.78
C VAL A 310 -4.67 23.15 -13.80
N ALA A 311 -4.60 23.47 -15.09
CA ALA A 311 -4.38 22.49 -16.15
C ALA A 311 -2.97 21.87 -16.09
N GLU A 312 -1.94 22.69 -15.83
CA GLU A 312 -0.56 22.21 -15.64
C GLU A 312 -0.45 21.27 -14.44
N ASN A 313 -1.03 21.65 -13.29
CA ASN A 313 -1.05 20.81 -12.09
C ASN A 313 -1.90 19.53 -12.28
N ALA A 314 -2.96 19.60 -13.07
CA ALA A 314 -3.77 18.43 -13.38
C ALA A 314 -2.97 17.38 -14.18
N GLU A 315 -2.16 17.81 -15.13
CA GLU A 315 -1.36 16.90 -15.96
C GLU A 315 -0.29 16.17 -15.12
N THR A 316 0.36 16.88 -14.20
CA THR A 316 1.30 16.25 -13.27
C THR A 316 0.60 15.25 -12.34
N TYR A 317 -0.65 15.51 -11.92
CA TYR A 317 -1.44 14.57 -11.11
C TYR A 317 -1.72 13.27 -11.86
N LYS A 318 -2.09 13.34 -13.15
CA LYS A 318 -2.33 12.14 -13.97
C LYS A 318 -1.09 11.25 -14.08
N GLN A 319 0.09 11.83 -14.20
CA GLN A 319 1.32 11.06 -14.29
C GLN A 319 1.66 10.39 -12.95
N GLN A 320 1.29 11.03 -11.84
CA GLN A 320 1.62 10.58 -10.49
C GLN A 320 0.67 9.54 -9.93
N VAL A 321 -0.62 9.64 -10.25
CA VAL A 321 -1.66 8.77 -9.68
C VAL A 321 -1.41 7.29 -10.01
N PHE A 322 -0.89 7.01 -11.20
CA PHE A 322 -0.59 5.65 -11.66
C PHE A 322 0.65 5.01 -11.00
N LYS A 323 1.36 5.73 -10.11
CA LYS A 323 2.32 5.09 -9.22
C LYS A 323 1.65 4.16 -8.20
N ILE A 324 0.36 4.37 -7.93
CA ILE A 324 -0.43 3.58 -6.97
C ILE A 324 -1.62 2.91 -7.66
N LEU A 325 -2.40 3.68 -8.41
CA LEU A 325 -3.61 3.17 -9.06
C LEU A 325 -3.27 2.39 -10.33
N ASP A 326 -4.08 1.37 -10.60
CA ASP A 326 -4.06 0.65 -11.86
C ASP A 326 -4.71 1.48 -12.98
N PRO A 327 -4.01 1.83 -14.07
CA PRO A 327 -4.57 2.58 -15.19
C PRO A 327 -5.79 1.92 -15.84
N GLU A 328 -5.85 0.59 -15.91
CA GLU A 328 -6.94 -0.12 -16.59
C GLU A 328 -8.27 0.01 -15.84
N ASN A 329 -8.19 0.11 -14.51
CA ASN A 329 -9.34 0.20 -13.61
C ASN A 329 -9.56 1.62 -13.07
N THR A 330 -8.94 2.65 -13.67
CA THR A 330 -9.06 4.05 -13.25
C THR A 330 -9.70 4.90 -14.35
N ILE A 331 -10.76 5.62 -13.99
CA ILE A 331 -11.32 6.70 -14.79
C ILE A 331 -10.75 8.02 -14.27
N ILE A 332 -10.01 8.75 -15.10
CA ILE A 332 -9.66 10.15 -14.84
C ILE A 332 -10.72 11.02 -15.51
N ASP A 333 -11.39 11.87 -14.73
CA ASP A 333 -12.40 12.80 -15.23
C ASP A 333 -12.15 14.21 -14.70
N PHE A 334 -12.78 15.20 -15.31
CA PHE A 334 -12.61 16.63 -14.99
C PHE A 334 -13.97 17.25 -14.73
N ASN A 335 -14.15 17.89 -13.57
CA ASN A 335 -15.47 18.46 -13.27
C ASN A 335 -15.81 19.67 -14.13
N SER A 336 -14.82 20.33 -14.75
CA SER A 336 -15.06 21.34 -15.79
C SER A 336 -15.90 20.81 -16.96
N ARG A 337 -15.86 19.51 -17.27
CA ARG A 337 -16.63 18.91 -18.37
C ARG A 337 -18.14 19.19 -18.26
N TRP A 338 -18.68 19.21 -17.04
CA TRP A 338 -20.08 19.57 -16.80
C TRP A 338 -20.23 20.97 -16.19
N MET A 339 -19.31 21.39 -15.32
CA MET A 339 -19.45 22.67 -14.63
C MET A 339 -19.24 23.89 -15.53
N THR A 340 -18.44 23.80 -16.59
CA THR A 340 -18.28 24.92 -17.54
C THR A 340 -19.47 25.11 -18.46
N LEU A 341 -20.26 24.06 -18.68
CA LEU A 341 -21.49 24.08 -19.47
C LEU A 341 -22.74 24.33 -18.61
N PHE A 342 -22.56 24.46 -17.29
CA PHE A 342 -23.65 24.59 -16.34
C PHE A 342 -24.30 25.97 -16.43
N SER A 343 -25.56 26.03 -16.83
CA SER A 343 -26.26 27.30 -17.05
C SER A 343 -26.61 27.98 -15.73
N SER A 344 -26.83 29.30 -15.78
CA SER A 344 -27.29 30.06 -14.62
C SER A 344 -28.59 29.52 -14.03
N GLU A 345 -29.51 29.03 -14.88
CA GLU A 345 -30.75 28.39 -14.41
C GLU A 345 -30.48 27.07 -13.67
N GLN A 346 -29.51 26.28 -14.14
CA GLN A 346 -29.11 25.06 -13.44
C GLN A 346 -28.44 25.38 -12.10
N PHE A 347 -27.61 26.43 -12.04
CA PHE A 347 -27.06 26.94 -10.78
C PHE A 347 -28.15 27.37 -9.80
N LEU A 348 -29.18 28.07 -10.25
CA LEU A 348 -30.31 28.45 -9.40
C LEU A 348 -31.04 27.21 -8.85
N LYS A 349 -31.30 26.20 -9.69
CA LYS A 349 -31.91 24.93 -9.27
C LYS A 349 -31.05 24.15 -8.29
N LEU A 350 -29.72 24.20 -8.45
CA LEU A 350 -28.78 23.55 -7.54
C LEU A 350 -28.73 24.28 -6.19
N ALA A 351 -28.61 25.61 -6.21
CA ALA A 351 -28.58 26.45 -5.03
C ALA A 351 -29.89 26.39 -4.22
N SER A 352 -31.03 26.16 -4.87
CA SER A 352 -32.32 26.00 -4.17
C SER A 352 -32.46 24.69 -3.39
N ARG A 353 -31.54 23.73 -3.57
CA ARG A 353 -31.59 22.42 -2.87
C ARG A 353 -31.02 22.47 -1.46
N TYR A 354 -30.34 23.56 -1.09
CA TYR A 354 -29.69 23.65 0.21
C TYR A 354 -29.90 25.02 0.85
N THR A 355 -30.10 25.05 2.16
CA THR A 355 -30.38 26.30 2.87
C THR A 355 -29.09 26.96 3.33
N VAL A 356 -29.11 28.30 3.40
CA VAL A 356 -28.01 29.08 3.98
C VAL A 356 -27.73 28.65 5.42
N ALA A 357 -28.78 28.39 6.22
CA ALA A 357 -28.64 27.94 7.60
C ALA A 357 -27.78 26.66 7.70
N ARG A 358 -28.08 25.64 6.89
CA ARG A 358 -27.29 24.39 6.85
C ARG A 358 -25.86 24.61 6.36
N MET A 359 -25.63 25.52 5.42
CA MET A 359 -24.26 25.88 5.01
C MET A 359 -23.47 26.47 6.18
N LEU A 360 -24.10 27.34 6.98
CA LEU A 360 -23.45 28.03 8.11
C LEU A 360 -23.28 27.15 9.35
N GLU A 361 -23.99 26.02 9.46
CA GLU A 361 -23.76 25.00 10.48
C GLU A 361 -22.40 24.31 10.34
N ARG A 362 -21.78 24.37 9.15
CA ARG A 362 -20.43 23.87 8.92
C ARG A 362 -19.43 24.52 9.89
N ASP A 363 -18.63 23.68 10.55
CA ASP A 363 -17.66 24.08 11.56
C ASP A 363 -16.72 25.22 11.12
N ASP A 364 -16.19 25.18 9.90
CA ASP A 364 -15.25 26.18 9.39
C ASP A 364 -15.90 27.58 9.28
N PHE A 365 -17.10 27.63 8.72
CA PHE A 365 -17.85 28.88 8.57
C PHE A 365 -18.37 29.38 9.91
N SER A 366 -18.88 28.48 10.77
CA SER A 366 -19.28 28.82 12.13
C SER A 366 -18.13 29.43 12.93
N LYS A 367 -16.92 28.85 12.85
CA LYS A 367 -15.71 29.37 13.52
C LYS A 367 -15.26 30.71 12.93
N ARG A 368 -15.27 30.87 11.60
CA ARG A 368 -14.89 32.14 10.94
C ARG A 368 -15.84 33.27 11.29
N LEU A 369 -17.16 33.03 11.21
CA LEU A 369 -18.17 34.03 11.55
C LEU A 369 -18.11 34.43 13.03
N LYS A 370 -17.93 33.46 13.95
CA LYS A 370 -17.71 33.74 15.38
C LYS A 370 -16.47 34.60 15.65
N LYS A 371 -15.45 34.50 14.79
CA LYS A 371 -14.22 35.31 14.84
C LYS A 371 -14.31 36.59 13.99
N SER A 372 -15.48 36.93 13.46
CA SER A 372 -15.69 38.05 12.53
C SER A 372 -14.76 38.02 11.30
N GLN A 373 -14.35 36.81 10.89
CA GLN A 373 -13.59 36.59 9.67
C GLN A 373 -14.57 36.49 8.48
N PRO A 374 -14.29 37.17 7.35
CA PRO A 374 -15.19 37.15 6.21
C PRO A 374 -15.34 35.74 5.64
N VAL A 375 -16.53 35.41 5.13
CA VAL A 375 -16.82 34.21 4.33
C VAL A 375 -17.42 34.69 3.03
N ALA A 376 -16.76 34.43 1.90
CA ALA A 376 -17.24 34.91 0.60
C ALA A 376 -18.36 34.00 0.05
N ILE A 377 -19.30 34.57 -0.71
CA ILE A 377 -20.46 33.84 -1.24
C ILE A 377 -20.04 32.65 -2.11
N HIS A 378 -18.99 32.79 -2.91
CA HIS A 378 -18.51 31.69 -3.75
C HIS A 378 -18.04 30.47 -2.93
N GLU A 379 -17.57 30.67 -1.70
CA GLU A 379 -17.18 29.57 -0.79
C GLU A 379 -18.40 28.74 -0.37
N LEU A 380 -19.60 29.33 -0.34
CA LEU A 380 -20.86 28.63 -0.05
C LEU A 380 -21.32 27.75 -1.23
N ILE A 381 -20.84 28.03 -2.45
CA ILE A 381 -21.18 27.29 -3.66
C ILE A 381 -20.35 26.01 -3.77
N TYR A 382 -19.13 26.00 -3.22
CA TYR A 382 -18.19 24.88 -3.32
C TYR A 382 -18.82 23.51 -2.95
N PRO A 383 -19.50 23.34 -1.80
CA PRO A 383 -20.08 22.04 -1.42
C PRO A 383 -21.15 21.56 -2.40
N LEU A 384 -21.90 22.49 -3.01
CA LEU A 384 -22.93 22.16 -4.00
C LEU A 384 -22.30 21.64 -5.29
N VAL A 385 -21.22 22.27 -5.75
CA VAL A 385 -20.50 21.86 -6.96
C VAL A 385 -19.87 20.48 -6.75
N GLN A 386 -19.13 20.29 -5.66
CA GLN A 386 -18.54 18.98 -5.34
C GLN A 386 -19.62 17.90 -5.19
N GLY A 387 -20.76 18.23 -4.56
CA GLY A 387 -21.86 17.28 -4.42
C GLY A 387 -22.55 16.95 -5.74
N TYR A 388 -22.68 17.94 -6.64
CA TYR A 388 -23.22 17.73 -7.98
C TYR A 388 -22.32 16.83 -8.84
N ASP A 389 -21.00 16.86 -8.62
CA ASP A 389 -20.06 15.92 -9.27
C ASP A 389 -20.47 14.46 -9.02
N SER A 390 -20.98 14.13 -7.83
CA SER A 390 -21.46 12.77 -7.53
C SER A 390 -22.74 12.39 -8.26
N VAL A 391 -23.61 13.37 -8.51
CA VAL A 391 -24.84 13.18 -9.30
C VAL A 391 -24.47 12.87 -10.75
N VAL A 392 -23.54 13.61 -11.34
CA VAL A 392 -23.08 13.39 -12.72
C VAL A 392 -22.36 12.05 -12.84
N LEU A 393 -21.51 11.73 -11.87
CA LEU A 393 -20.70 10.51 -11.89
C LEU A 393 -21.46 9.26 -11.46
N GLN A 394 -22.68 9.39 -10.92
CA GLN A 394 -23.44 8.29 -10.31
C GLN A 394 -22.56 7.51 -9.32
N ALA A 395 -21.92 8.24 -8.40
CA ALA A 395 -20.96 7.65 -7.47
C ALA A 395 -21.66 6.69 -6.51
N ASP A 396 -21.09 5.48 -6.35
CA ASP A 396 -21.56 4.52 -5.37
C ASP A 396 -20.98 4.76 -3.98
N VAL A 397 -19.69 5.10 -3.97
CA VAL A 397 -18.94 5.47 -2.79
C VAL A 397 -18.19 6.75 -3.13
N GLU A 398 -18.20 7.72 -2.23
CA GLU A 398 -17.28 8.86 -2.30
C GLU A 398 -16.31 8.83 -1.12
N MET A 399 -15.03 8.97 -1.44
CA MET A 399 -13.95 9.04 -0.47
C MET A 399 -13.46 10.46 -0.27
N GLY A 400 -13.04 10.75 0.95
CA GLY A 400 -12.44 12.03 1.30
C GLY A 400 -11.67 11.96 2.62
N GLY A 401 -10.93 13.02 2.93
CA GLY A 401 -10.39 13.21 4.28
C GLY A 401 -11.51 13.46 5.30
N THR A 402 -11.23 13.29 6.58
CA THR A 402 -12.18 13.64 7.65
C THR A 402 -12.61 15.11 7.66
N ASP A 403 -11.83 16.00 7.03
CA ASP A 403 -12.17 17.40 6.81
C ASP A 403 -13.24 17.62 5.72
N GLN A 404 -13.54 16.60 4.89
CA GLN A 404 -14.52 16.68 3.80
C GLN A 404 -15.94 16.25 4.21
N LYS A 405 -16.17 15.85 5.46
CA LYS A 405 -17.44 15.26 5.92
C LYS A 405 -18.68 16.03 5.48
N PHE A 406 -18.65 17.35 5.60
CA PHE A 406 -19.77 18.21 5.19
C PHE A 406 -20.04 18.13 3.69
N ASN A 407 -19.00 18.28 2.86
CA ASN A 407 -19.13 18.25 1.39
C ASN A 407 -19.64 16.87 0.91
N LEU A 408 -19.13 15.80 1.51
CA LEU A 408 -19.55 14.42 1.24
C LEU A 408 -21.04 14.18 1.57
N LEU A 409 -21.52 14.74 2.69
CA LEU A 409 -22.94 14.67 3.06
C LEU A 409 -23.84 15.46 2.10
N VAL A 410 -23.37 16.62 1.62
CA VAL A 410 -24.09 17.40 0.59
C VAL A 410 -24.23 16.59 -0.69
N GLY A 411 -23.16 15.92 -1.16
CA GLY A 411 -23.23 15.06 -2.35
C GLY A 411 -24.24 13.91 -2.20
N ARG A 412 -24.24 13.27 -1.03
CA ARG A 412 -25.21 12.22 -0.70
C ARG A 412 -26.66 12.71 -0.73
N GLU A 413 -26.95 13.89 -0.15
CA GLU A 413 -28.31 14.45 -0.17
C GLU A 413 -28.72 14.89 -1.58
N LEU A 414 -27.80 15.49 -2.35
CA LEU A 414 -28.07 15.88 -3.73
C LEU A 414 -28.39 14.66 -4.61
N GLN A 415 -27.67 13.55 -4.48
CA GLN A 415 -28.04 12.32 -5.21
C GLN A 415 -29.47 11.88 -4.91
N ARG A 416 -29.90 11.94 -3.64
CA ARG A 416 -31.29 11.65 -3.27
C ARG A 416 -32.29 12.57 -3.96
N GLU A 417 -32.03 13.88 -3.94
CA GLU A 417 -32.92 14.87 -4.57
C GLU A 417 -33.00 14.73 -6.10
N TYR A 418 -31.95 14.20 -6.72
CA TYR A 418 -31.90 13.88 -8.15
C TYR A 418 -32.39 12.45 -8.46
N GLY A 419 -33.00 11.77 -7.49
CA GLY A 419 -33.57 10.43 -7.67
C GLY A 419 -32.55 9.30 -7.84
N GLN A 420 -31.30 9.53 -7.43
CA GLN A 420 -30.24 8.53 -7.42
C GLN A 420 -30.10 7.88 -6.04
N GLU A 421 -29.53 6.68 -6.02
CA GLU A 421 -29.18 6.02 -4.77
C GLU A 421 -28.05 6.80 -4.06
N PRO A 422 -28.24 7.26 -2.81
CA PRO A 422 -27.27 8.12 -2.14
C PRO A 422 -25.95 7.39 -1.85
N GLN A 423 -24.80 7.92 -2.27
CA GLN A 423 -23.47 7.33 -2.11
C GLN A 423 -23.11 6.99 -0.65
N VAL A 424 -22.35 5.91 -0.46
CA VAL A 424 -21.68 5.60 0.81
C VAL A 424 -20.52 6.56 1.02
N LEU A 425 -20.30 7.04 2.25
CA LEU A 425 -19.19 7.96 2.56
C LEU A 425 -18.11 7.23 3.33
N LEU A 426 -16.91 7.18 2.76
CA LEU A 426 -15.73 6.57 3.38
C LEU A 426 -14.67 7.64 3.63
N MET A 427 -14.47 7.99 4.90
CA MET A 427 -13.55 9.04 5.30
C MET A 427 -12.26 8.49 5.88
N LEU A 428 -11.15 9.03 5.38
CA LEU A 428 -9.80 8.62 5.76
C LEU A 428 -9.18 9.66 6.70
N PRO A 429 -8.32 9.23 7.64
CA PRO A 429 -7.63 10.15 8.52
C PRO A 429 -6.67 11.04 7.73
N LEU A 430 -6.46 12.25 8.23
CA LEU A 430 -5.47 13.17 7.69
C LEU A 430 -4.09 12.77 8.18
N LEU A 431 -3.14 12.57 7.26
CA LEU A 431 -1.74 12.31 7.61
C LEU A 431 -1.08 13.59 8.11
N GLU A 432 -0.45 13.53 9.28
CA GLU A 432 0.32 14.63 9.85
C GLU A 432 1.64 14.81 9.06
N GLY A 433 2.02 16.08 8.83
CA GLY A 433 3.28 16.41 8.16
C GLY A 433 4.51 16.18 9.05
N LEU A 434 5.67 16.64 8.57
CA LEU A 434 6.95 16.50 9.28
C LEU A 434 6.97 17.12 10.69
N ASP A 435 6.09 18.09 10.95
CA ASP A 435 5.94 18.72 12.28
C ASP A 435 5.12 17.87 13.26
N GLY A 436 4.39 16.86 12.77
CA GLY A 436 3.61 15.92 13.57
C GLY A 436 2.31 16.47 14.18
N VAL A 437 1.90 17.68 13.81
CA VAL A 437 0.70 18.34 14.34
C VAL A 437 -0.26 18.71 13.23
N GLN A 438 0.22 19.43 12.23
CA GLN A 438 -0.58 19.90 11.11
C GLN A 438 -0.70 18.83 10.04
N LYS A 439 -1.82 18.83 9.32
CA LYS A 439 -1.98 17.96 8.15
C LYS A 439 -0.85 18.23 7.14
N MET A 440 -0.42 17.18 6.47
CA MET A 440 0.61 17.27 5.44
C MET A 440 0.15 18.21 4.32
N SER A 441 0.93 19.25 4.06
CA SER A 441 0.61 20.28 3.07
C SER A 441 1.88 20.95 2.57
N LYS A 442 2.04 21.01 1.25
CA LYS A 442 3.17 21.71 0.63
C LYS A 442 3.29 23.17 1.05
N SER A 443 2.16 23.86 1.20
CA SER A 443 2.12 25.26 1.64
C SER A 443 2.66 25.49 3.05
N LEU A 444 2.72 24.44 3.88
CA LEU A 444 3.28 24.49 5.24
C LEU A 444 4.75 24.06 5.28
N GLY A 445 5.33 23.63 4.16
CA GLY A 445 6.71 23.13 4.10
C GLY A 445 6.92 21.82 4.88
N ASN A 446 5.84 21.12 5.23
CA ASN A 446 5.85 19.90 6.05
C ASN A 446 5.54 18.62 5.25
N ALA A 447 5.61 18.68 3.91
CA ALA A 447 5.23 17.60 3.02
C ALA A 447 6.41 16.73 2.56
N ILE A 448 6.10 15.46 2.28
CA ILE A 448 6.97 14.53 1.57
C ILE A 448 6.33 14.22 0.21
N GLY A 449 6.86 14.82 -0.86
CA GLY A 449 6.42 14.61 -2.22
C GLY A 449 6.81 13.24 -2.77
N ILE A 450 5.93 12.61 -3.56
CA ILE A 450 6.16 11.25 -4.09
C ILE A 450 7.05 11.22 -5.36
N GLN A 451 7.41 12.39 -5.88
CA GLN A 451 8.38 12.55 -6.96
C GLN A 451 9.73 13.08 -6.46
N GLU A 452 9.88 13.36 -5.16
CA GLU A 452 11.15 13.83 -4.62
C GLU A 452 12.25 12.77 -4.79
N PRO A 453 13.54 13.17 -4.86
CA PRO A 453 14.65 12.23 -4.88
C PRO A 453 14.58 11.24 -3.72
N ALA A 454 14.97 9.99 -3.96
CA ALA A 454 14.93 8.91 -2.96
C ALA A 454 15.62 9.29 -1.64
N SER A 455 16.76 10.00 -1.70
CA SER A 455 17.48 10.47 -0.52
C SER A 455 16.75 11.56 0.25
N GLU A 456 15.96 12.41 -0.42
CA GLU A 456 15.13 13.42 0.22
C GLU A 456 13.93 12.80 0.94
N ILE A 457 13.21 11.88 0.27
CA ILE A 457 12.12 11.10 0.89
C ILE A 457 12.65 10.37 2.12
N PHE A 458 13.77 9.66 1.98
CA PHE A 458 14.38 8.92 3.07
C PHE A 458 14.74 9.84 4.24
N GLY A 459 15.45 10.95 3.97
CA GLY A 459 15.84 11.91 4.99
C GLY A 459 14.65 12.57 5.70
N LYS A 460 13.57 12.87 4.97
CA LYS A 460 12.33 13.43 5.53
C LYS A 460 11.61 12.42 6.42
N VAL A 461 11.46 11.15 6.00
CA VAL A 461 10.89 10.09 6.85
C VAL A 461 11.73 9.89 8.10
N MET A 462 13.06 9.89 8.00
CA MET A 462 13.94 9.77 9.17
C MET A 462 13.83 10.95 10.14
N SER A 463 13.32 12.11 9.70
CA SER A 463 13.16 13.31 10.52
C SER A 463 11.90 13.34 11.39
N ILE A 464 10.93 12.44 11.13
CA ILE A 464 9.72 12.36 11.94
C ILE A 464 10.00 11.79 13.33
N SER A 465 9.13 12.12 14.29
CA SER A 465 9.23 11.60 15.65
C SER A 465 8.96 10.10 15.71
N ASP A 466 9.54 9.41 16.70
CA ASP A 466 9.36 7.97 16.86
C ASP A 466 7.89 7.59 17.13
N ALA A 467 7.14 8.49 17.78
CA ALA A 467 5.69 8.32 17.98
C ALA A 467 4.92 8.43 16.66
N LEU A 468 5.27 9.39 15.79
CA LEU A 468 4.60 9.62 14.52
C LEU A 468 4.88 8.51 13.49
N MET A 469 6.02 7.83 13.60
CA MET A 469 6.39 6.70 12.73
C MET A 469 5.27 5.66 12.57
N TYR A 470 4.56 5.31 13.65
CA TYR A 470 3.48 4.31 13.58
C TYR A 470 2.29 4.78 12.73
N ARG A 471 1.98 6.08 12.75
CA ARG A 471 0.96 6.67 11.87
C ARG A 471 1.36 6.56 10.41
N TYR A 472 2.65 6.74 10.12
CA TYR A 472 3.17 6.59 8.75
C TYR A 472 3.16 5.13 8.31
N TYR A 473 3.48 4.17 9.19
CA TYR A 473 3.30 2.75 8.89
C TYR A 473 1.86 2.43 8.54
N GLU A 474 0.92 2.86 9.38
CA GLU A 474 -0.51 2.59 9.21
C GLU A 474 -1.08 3.17 7.91
N LEU A 475 -0.68 4.39 7.53
CA LEU A 475 -1.30 5.12 6.43
C LEU A 475 -0.51 5.11 5.12
N CYS A 476 0.79 4.81 5.16
CA CYS A 476 1.68 4.86 4.00
C CYS A 476 2.27 3.50 3.62
N THR A 477 1.82 2.38 4.21
CA THR A 477 2.29 1.02 3.88
C THR A 477 1.13 0.02 3.79
N ASP A 478 1.39 -1.17 3.25
CA ASP A 478 0.43 -2.28 3.19
C ASP A 478 0.58 -3.25 4.36
N LEU A 479 1.33 -2.86 5.40
CA LEU A 479 1.47 -3.69 6.59
C LEU A 479 0.13 -3.80 7.29
N SER A 480 -0.18 -5.03 7.71
CA SER A 480 -1.34 -5.32 8.54
C SER A 480 -1.21 -4.67 9.92
N SER A 481 -2.34 -4.44 10.59
CA SER A 481 -2.36 -3.96 11.99
C SER A 481 -1.51 -4.86 12.90
N TYR A 482 -1.54 -6.17 12.67
CA TYR A 482 -0.71 -7.14 13.39
C TYR A 482 0.79 -6.91 13.20
N GLU A 483 1.26 -6.66 11.97
CA GLU A 483 2.67 -6.38 11.70
C GLU A 483 3.12 -5.07 12.34
N ILE A 484 2.27 -4.04 12.31
CA ILE A 484 2.53 -2.74 12.94
C ILE A 484 2.59 -2.88 14.46
N ASP A 485 1.65 -3.63 15.06
CA ASP A 485 1.64 -3.92 16.49
C ASP A 485 2.87 -4.73 16.91
N ARG A 486 3.34 -5.65 16.07
CA ARG A 486 4.60 -6.38 16.28
C ARG A 486 5.80 -5.42 16.31
N ILE A 487 5.90 -4.50 15.35
CA ILE A 487 6.97 -3.47 15.34
C ILE A 487 6.89 -2.65 16.62
N ARG A 488 5.69 -2.19 17.02
CA ARG A 488 5.46 -1.41 18.24
C ARG A 488 5.91 -2.16 19.49
N LYS A 489 5.57 -3.45 19.59
CA LYS A 489 5.97 -4.33 20.70
C LYS A 489 7.49 -4.51 20.74
N GLN A 490 8.12 -4.81 19.60
CA GLN A 490 9.58 -4.98 19.51
C GLN A 490 10.34 -3.71 19.92
N VAL A 491 9.82 -2.54 19.54
CA VAL A 491 10.40 -1.25 19.94
C VAL A 491 10.22 -0.99 21.44
N ALA A 492 9.03 -1.26 21.98
CA ALA A 492 8.75 -1.08 23.41
C ALA A 492 9.61 -2.00 24.30
N GLU A 493 9.88 -3.23 23.83
CA GLU A 493 10.70 -4.23 24.53
C GLU A 493 12.20 -4.05 24.29
N GLY A 494 12.61 -3.12 23.41
CA GLY A 494 14.01 -2.83 23.09
C GLY A 494 14.69 -3.84 22.16
N SER A 495 13.96 -4.83 21.64
CA SER A 495 14.48 -5.81 20.67
C SER A 495 14.66 -5.21 19.26
N LEU A 496 13.97 -4.11 18.96
CA LEU A 496 14.15 -3.31 17.75
C LEU A 496 14.39 -1.83 18.13
N HIS A 497 15.49 -1.25 17.68
CA HIS A 497 15.77 0.16 17.96
C HIS A 497 14.84 1.07 17.12
N PRO A 498 14.22 2.15 17.66
CA PRO A 498 13.31 3.03 16.91
C PRO A 498 13.88 3.57 15.60
N LYS A 499 15.17 3.94 15.61
CA LYS A 499 15.91 4.35 14.40
C LYS A 499 15.88 3.27 13.30
N ALA A 500 16.02 1.98 13.65
CA ALA A 500 16.00 0.89 12.68
C ALA A 500 14.59 0.71 12.09
N ALA A 501 13.54 0.79 12.93
CA ALA A 501 12.16 0.83 12.44
C ALA A 501 11.93 2.02 11.48
N LYS A 502 12.41 3.24 11.80
CA LYS A 502 12.30 4.37 10.87
C LYS A 502 13.05 4.15 9.55
N VAL A 503 14.20 3.49 9.59
CA VAL A 503 14.93 3.09 8.37
C VAL A 503 14.07 2.14 7.53
N ASP A 504 13.47 1.12 8.14
CA ASP A 504 12.59 0.18 7.42
C ASP A 504 11.38 0.87 6.80
N LEU A 505 10.75 1.78 7.53
CA LEU A 505 9.67 2.64 7.01
C LEU A 505 10.15 3.47 5.82
N ALA A 506 11.28 4.16 5.95
CA ALA A 506 11.84 4.99 4.88
C ALA A 506 12.16 4.16 3.63
N LYS A 507 12.72 2.96 3.80
CA LYS A 507 12.98 2.03 2.70
C LYS A 507 11.69 1.56 2.03
N SER A 508 10.64 1.28 2.82
CA SER A 508 9.33 0.88 2.30
C SER A 508 8.74 1.96 1.39
N ILE A 509 8.71 3.20 1.88
CA ILE A 509 8.18 4.35 1.13
C ILE A 509 9.01 4.63 -0.13
N VAL A 510 10.35 4.60 -0.04
CA VAL A 510 11.21 4.82 -1.21
C VAL A 510 11.07 3.69 -2.24
N ARG A 511 10.89 2.44 -1.81
CA ARG A 511 10.67 1.30 -2.72
C ARG A 511 9.42 1.46 -3.55
N GLU A 512 8.35 1.96 -2.94
CA GLU A 512 7.06 2.15 -3.61
C GLU A 512 7.15 3.18 -4.74
N PHE A 513 7.79 4.33 -4.49
CA PHE A 513 7.79 5.44 -5.46
C PHE A 513 9.01 5.48 -6.38
N HIS A 514 10.04 4.68 -6.09
CA HIS A 514 11.29 4.58 -6.85
C HIS A 514 11.65 3.12 -7.13
N SER A 515 12.56 2.53 -6.36
CA SER A 515 13.01 1.14 -6.52
C SER A 515 13.73 0.63 -5.28
N ARG A 516 13.88 -0.69 -5.18
CA ARG A 516 14.68 -1.31 -4.11
C ARG A 516 16.13 -0.80 -4.07
N GLN A 517 16.76 -0.67 -5.24
CA GLN A 517 18.12 -0.15 -5.36
C GLN A 517 18.22 1.33 -4.96
N ALA A 518 17.19 2.13 -5.23
CA ALA A 518 17.14 3.52 -4.78
C ALA A 518 17.01 3.62 -3.25
N ALA A 519 16.20 2.75 -2.63
CA ALA A 519 16.06 2.70 -1.17
C ALA A 519 17.35 2.29 -0.46
N ASP A 520 18.06 1.29 -0.98
CA ASP A 520 19.33 0.84 -0.39
C ASP A 520 20.41 1.94 -0.53
N ARG A 521 20.51 2.60 -1.69
CA ARG A 521 21.43 3.75 -1.88
C ARG A 521 21.08 4.96 -0.99
N ALA A 522 19.80 5.26 -0.82
CA ALA A 522 19.36 6.35 0.04
C ALA A 522 19.71 6.10 1.51
N GLU A 523 19.62 4.85 1.97
CA GLU A 523 20.08 4.45 3.30
C GLU A 523 21.60 4.62 3.45
N GLU A 524 22.39 4.12 2.49
CA GLU A 524 23.85 4.26 2.49
C GLU A 524 24.28 5.72 2.53
N GLU A 525 23.65 6.58 1.70
CA GLU A 525 23.90 8.01 1.67
C GLU A 525 23.51 8.67 3.00
N PHE A 526 22.36 8.32 3.57
CA PHE A 526 21.90 8.84 4.86
C PHE A 526 22.89 8.49 5.97
N HIS A 527 23.35 7.22 6.03
CA HIS A 527 24.35 6.79 7.00
C HIS A 527 25.67 7.50 6.76
N ARG A 528 26.14 7.63 5.52
CA ARG A 528 27.37 8.39 5.19
C ARG A 528 27.31 9.82 5.72
N ILE A 529 26.22 10.53 5.44
CA ILE A 529 26.02 11.93 5.87
C ILE A 529 25.93 12.03 7.41
N HIS A 530 25.25 11.09 8.07
CA HIS A 530 25.06 11.12 9.53
C HIS A 530 26.24 10.56 10.33
N SER A 531 26.97 9.58 9.81
CA SER A 531 28.13 8.97 10.44
C SER A 531 29.37 9.85 10.32
N GLN A 532 29.48 10.66 9.26
CA GLN A 532 30.68 11.45 9.02
C GLN A 532 30.75 12.76 9.81
N ARG A 533 29.67 13.27 10.42
CA ARG A 533 29.67 14.55 11.20
C ARG A 533 30.43 15.73 10.53
N LEU A 534 30.71 15.64 9.23
CA LEU A 534 31.59 16.53 8.51
C LEU A 534 30.83 17.01 7.29
N VAL A 535 30.75 18.33 7.22
CA VAL A 535 30.70 19.18 6.01
C VAL A 535 30.15 18.51 4.74
N PRO A 536 29.05 19.01 4.16
CA PRO A 536 28.58 18.55 2.86
C PRO A 536 29.69 18.53 1.79
N ASP A 537 29.76 17.46 0.98
CA ASP A 537 30.74 17.30 -0.13
C ASP A 537 30.68 18.47 -1.15
N ARG A 538 29.54 19.17 -1.23
CA ARG A 538 29.35 20.42 -1.96
C ARG A 538 28.82 21.50 -1.01
N MET A 539 29.63 22.52 -0.75
CA MET A 539 29.20 23.74 -0.07
C MET A 539 29.06 24.87 -1.07
N GLU A 540 28.08 25.74 -0.85
CA GLU A 540 28.01 27.01 -1.56
C GLU A 540 29.27 27.84 -1.25
N GLU A 541 29.98 28.27 -2.28
CA GLU A 541 31.16 29.11 -2.15
C GLU A 541 30.77 30.59 -2.27
N LYS A 542 31.03 31.38 -1.22
CA LYS A 542 30.82 32.83 -1.23
C LYS A 542 32.16 33.54 -1.15
N ARG A 543 32.42 34.41 -2.14
CA ARG A 543 33.67 35.18 -2.22
C ARG A 543 33.53 36.51 -1.47
N LEU A 544 34.53 36.84 -0.68
CA LEU A 544 34.69 38.15 -0.04
C LEU A 544 35.99 38.79 -0.56
N PRO A 545 35.99 40.09 -0.90
CA PRO A 545 37.19 40.77 -1.32
C PRO A 545 38.19 40.86 -0.17
N VAL A 546 39.49 40.84 -0.51
CA VAL A 546 40.57 41.12 0.44
C VAL A 546 40.36 42.52 1.03
N SER A 547 40.43 42.62 2.36
CA SER A 547 40.26 43.86 3.09
C SER A 547 41.35 44.00 4.14
N THR A 548 41.93 45.19 4.28
CA THR A 548 42.95 45.50 5.29
C THR A 548 42.40 45.48 6.73
N GLU A 549 41.09 45.39 6.91
CA GLU A 549 40.42 45.38 8.20
C GLU A 549 39.84 44.00 8.56
N ARG A 550 39.88 43.66 9.85
CA ARG A 550 39.17 42.49 10.38
C ARG A 550 37.67 42.75 10.38
N LEU A 551 36.89 41.80 9.89
CA LEU A 551 35.43 41.93 9.83
C LEU A 551 34.79 41.18 10.99
N ARG A 552 33.86 41.82 11.70
CA ARG A 552 33.02 41.11 12.67
C ARG A 552 32.30 39.94 12.01
N LEU A 553 32.32 38.78 12.66
CA LEU A 553 31.72 37.55 12.17
C LEU A 553 30.23 37.72 11.89
N SER A 554 29.53 38.52 12.71
CA SER A 554 28.12 38.87 12.49
C SER A 554 27.86 39.62 11.18
N LYS A 555 28.79 40.48 10.73
CA LYS A 555 28.71 41.14 9.41
C LYS A 555 29.04 40.17 8.28
N VAL A 556 30.00 39.28 8.48
CA VAL A 556 30.35 38.21 7.53
C VAL A 556 29.14 37.31 7.29
N MET A 557 28.46 36.85 8.34
CA MET A 557 27.25 36.01 8.27
C MET A 557 26.15 36.64 7.41
N VAL A 558 25.94 37.95 7.51
CA VAL A 558 24.97 38.66 6.68
C VAL A 558 25.42 38.76 5.23
N ARG A 559 26.68 39.13 4.98
CA ARG A 559 27.24 39.25 3.62
C ARG A 559 27.21 37.94 2.85
N VAL A 560 27.39 36.81 3.52
CA VAL A 560 27.39 35.48 2.90
C VAL A 560 25.99 34.84 2.88
N GLY A 561 24.95 35.55 3.32
CA GLY A 561 23.56 35.09 3.26
C GLY A 561 23.14 34.11 4.36
N LEU A 562 23.97 33.92 5.39
CA LEU A 562 23.71 33.02 6.51
C LEU A 562 22.89 33.66 7.66
N ALA A 563 22.65 34.98 7.61
CA ALA A 563 21.73 35.67 8.51
C ALA A 563 21.05 36.86 7.80
N PRO A 564 19.76 37.13 8.07
CA PRO A 564 19.02 38.22 7.42
C PRO A 564 19.40 39.62 7.93
N SER A 565 20.01 39.72 9.12
CA SER A 565 20.46 40.97 9.72
C SER A 565 21.57 40.74 10.74
N VAL A 566 22.34 41.79 11.05
CA VAL A 566 23.42 41.72 12.05
C VAL A 566 22.87 41.37 13.44
N GLY A 567 21.69 41.90 13.79
CA GLY A 567 21.03 41.57 15.05
C GLY A 567 20.65 40.09 15.16
N GLN A 568 20.19 39.48 14.07
CA GLN A 568 19.91 38.05 14.02
C GLN A 568 21.20 37.21 14.08
N ALA A 569 22.27 37.66 13.42
CA ALA A 569 23.57 37.01 13.48
C ALA A 569 24.13 36.98 14.92
N VAL A 570 24.03 38.09 15.65
CA VAL A 570 24.44 38.16 17.07
C VAL A 570 23.63 37.20 17.93
N ARG A 571 22.29 37.15 17.76
CA ARG A 571 21.44 36.19 18.49
C ARG A 571 21.87 34.74 18.26
N LEU A 572 22.19 34.38 17.02
CA LEU A 572 22.64 33.04 16.66
C LEU A 572 23.99 32.68 17.30
N ILE A 573 24.91 33.65 17.42
CA ILE A 573 26.19 33.48 18.13
C ILE A 573 25.92 33.24 19.63
N THR A 574 25.04 34.03 20.25
CA THR A 574 24.68 33.89 21.67
C THR A 574 23.93 32.58 21.97
N GLN A 575 23.28 31.98 20.98
CA GLN A 575 22.55 30.71 21.10
C GLN A 575 23.43 29.47 20.79
N ASP A 576 24.75 29.62 20.76
CA ASP A 576 25.72 28.56 20.43
C ASP A 576 25.46 27.88 19.07
N ALA A 577 24.79 28.58 18.15
CA ALA A 577 24.36 28.04 16.87
C ALA A 577 25.38 28.28 15.74
N VAL A 578 26.49 28.96 16.02
CA VAL A 578 27.50 29.33 15.01
C VAL A 578 28.82 28.61 15.25
N SER A 579 29.43 28.11 14.17
CA SER A 579 30.78 27.59 14.20
C SER A 579 31.58 28.03 12.97
N LEU A 580 32.86 28.32 13.19
CA LEU A 580 33.84 28.68 12.17
C LEU A 580 34.93 27.60 12.16
N ASN A 581 35.18 26.97 11.02
CA ASN A 581 36.15 25.88 10.88
C ASN A 581 36.00 24.81 11.97
N HIS A 582 34.76 24.39 12.23
CA HIS A 582 34.38 23.40 13.25
C HIS A 582 34.52 23.83 14.72
N GLN A 583 35.01 25.03 14.99
CA GLN A 583 35.05 25.59 16.34
C GLN A 583 33.81 26.43 16.60
N LYS A 584 33.12 26.14 17.71
CA LYS A 584 31.95 26.95 18.14
C LYS A 584 32.41 28.36 18.45
N VAL A 585 31.65 29.34 17.98
CA VAL A 585 31.88 30.76 18.27
C VAL A 585 30.76 31.25 19.18
N THR A 586 31.12 31.64 20.39
CA THR A 586 30.20 32.16 21.41
C THR A 586 30.42 33.65 21.69
N ASP A 587 31.57 34.20 21.28
CA ASP A 587 31.87 35.62 21.42
C ASP A 587 31.19 36.43 20.30
N VAL A 588 30.26 37.30 20.69
CA VAL A 588 29.55 38.22 19.79
C VAL A 588 30.46 39.27 19.16
N LYS A 589 31.67 39.47 19.71
CA LYS A 589 32.71 40.34 19.15
C LYS A 589 33.71 39.58 18.28
N ALA A 590 33.51 38.28 18.04
CA ALA A 590 34.41 37.50 17.18
C ALA A 590 34.58 38.14 15.79
N GLU A 591 35.81 38.13 15.30
CA GLU A 591 36.20 38.69 14.01
C GLU A 591 36.83 37.63 13.12
N MET A 592 36.67 37.81 11.82
CA MET A 592 37.30 36.99 10.79
C MET A 592 38.35 37.83 10.06
N ASP A 593 39.56 37.30 9.99
CA ASP A 593 40.66 37.93 9.26
C ASP A 593 40.42 37.80 7.75
N CYS A 594 40.27 38.93 7.07
CA CYS A 594 40.06 39.00 5.62
C CYS A 594 41.25 39.67 4.91
N SER A 595 42.39 39.81 5.58
CA SER A 595 43.57 40.52 5.07
C SER A 595 44.42 39.72 4.10
N ARG A 596 44.19 38.40 4.01
CA ARG A 596 44.93 37.48 3.13
C ARG A 596 43.98 36.49 2.46
N PRO A 597 44.34 35.98 1.26
CA PRO A 597 43.59 34.91 0.64
C PRO A 597 43.47 33.71 1.57
N SER A 598 42.24 33.26 1.82
CA SER A 598 41.96 32.17 2.75
C SER A 598 40.62 31.52 2.46
N SER A 599 40.43 30.28 2.91
CA SER A 599 39.14 29.58 2.85
C SER A 599 38.71 29.16 4.25
N SER A 600 37.49 29.50 4.64
CA SER A 600 36.91 29.11 5.93
C SER A 600 35.50 28.55 5.77
N VAL A 601 35.13 27.58 6.59
CA VAL A 601 33.78 27.00 6.62
C VAL A 601 32.98 27.66 7.73
N LEU A 602 31.92 28.37 7.36
CA LEU A 602 30.97 28.97 8.29
C LEU A 602 29.73 28.11 8.36
N LYS A 603 29.36 27.69 9.58
CA LYS A 603 28.17 26.90 9.84
C LYS A 603 27.25 27.62 10.81
N VAL A 604 25.97 27.70 10.46
CA VAL A 604 24.88 28.26 11.25
C VAL A 604 23.77 27.23 11.39
N GLY A 605 23.49 26.81 12.62
CA GLY A 605 22.50 25.78 12.93
C GLY A 605 22.86 24.41 12.35
N LYS A 606 21.83 23.59 12.06
CA LYS A 606 22.01 22.23 11.53
C LYS A 606 22.20 22.17 10.01
N ARG A 607 21.75 23.18 9.25
CA ARG A 607 21.67 23.14 7.78
C ARG A 607 22.36 24.29 7.04
N GLY A 608 22.72 25.40 7.70
CA GLY A 608 23.42 26.50 7.04
C GLY A 608 24.92 26.23 6.98
N PHE A 609 25.45 25.88 5.80
CA PHE A 609 26.89 25.70 5.56
C PHE A 609 27.31 26.52 4.35
N VAL A 610 28.30 27.39 4.52
CA VAL A 610 28.91 28.16 3.42
C VAL A 610 30.41 28.10 3.54
N LYS A 611 31.10 27.87 2.42
CA LYS A 611 32.54 28.02 2.31
C LYS A 611 32.85 29.45 1.90
N VAL A 612 33.45 30.21 2.80
CA VAL A 612 33.84 31.60 2.58
C VAL A 612 35.25 31.62 2.00
N ILE A 613 35.41 32.17 0.80
CA ILE A 613 36.69 32.36 0.13
C ILE A 613 37.02 33.85 0.18
N VAL A 614 38.09 34.22 0.89
CA VAL A 614 38.67 35.55 0.81
C VAL A 614 39.65 35.53 -0.36
N GLY A 615 39.46 36.38 -1.37
CA GLY A 615 40.32 36.41 -2.56
C GLY A 615 39.89 37.38 -3.64
#